data_AF-A0A949CKI2-F1
#
_entry.id   AF-A0A949CKI2-F1
#
_cell.length_a   1.000
_cell.length_b   1.000
_cell.length_c   1.000
_cell.angle_alpha   90.00
_cell.angle_beta   90.00
_cell.angle_gamma   90.00
#
_symmetry.space_group_name_H-M   'P 1'
#
loop_
_entity.id
_entity.type
_entity.pdbx_description
1 polymer ?
#
loop_
_entity_poly.entity_id
_entity_poly.type
_entity_poly.pdbx_seq_one_letter_code
_entity_poly.pdbx_strand_id
1 'polypeptide(L)'
;NYPAVWFRPKFEIDNWDPGLRDEQVRYVAEKVSRYRYVHFSIDPTNRVVLRTRWWPRFASTWDVAKDEVTRPAPPGICEVYYAIPRRCPGFLTVNYLCCGERTSYSTLLRAVKLTEFIASHSQLHAIVCQAISGRLSERLLNRWGYVRHAAKVGNNHFIRRLG
;
A
#
# COMPACT_ATOMS: atom_id res chain seq x y z
N ASN A 1 18.52 4.12 0.76
CA ASN A 1 19.19 3.00 0.07
C ASN A 1 19.13 1.74 0.92
N TYR A 2 18.20 0.82 0.62
CA TYR A 2 18.09 -0.47 1.31
C TYR A 2 18.60 -1.59 0.38
N PRO A 3 19.33 -2.60 0.90
CA PRO A 3 19.98 -3.60 0.07
C PRO A 3 18.97 -4.45 -0.72
N ALA A 4 19.29 -4.69 -2.00
CA ALA A 4 18.46 -5.40 -2.98
C ALA A 4 18.21 -6.89 -2.66
N VAL A 5 18.81 -7.42 -1.59
CA VAL A 5 18.90 -8.85 -1.25
C VAL A 5 17.57 -9.43 -0.71
N TRP A 6 16.57 -8.59 -0.42
CA TRP A 6 15.31 -9.02 0.23
C TRP A 6 14.09 -9.15 -0.71
N PHE A 7 14.27 -8.90 -2.01
CA PHE A 7 13.17 -8.86 -2.97
C PHE A 7 13.14 -10.13 -3.85
N ARG A 8 11.96 -10.76 -3.91
CA ARG A 8 11.55 -11.86 -4.82
C ARG A 8 10.97 -11.22 -6.11
N PRO A 9 10.40 -11.96 -7.11
CA PRO A 9 10.33 -11.47 -8.49
C PRO A 9 9.68 -10.08 -8.60
N LYS A 10 10.29 -9.27 -9.47
CA LYS A 10 9.85 -7.93 -9.83
C LYS A 10 8.82 -8.06 -10.95
N PHE A 11 7.63 -7.54 -10.73
CA PHE A 11 6.61 -7.46 -11.78
C PHE A 11 6.38 -5.99 -12.11
N GLU A 12 6.26 -5.70 -13.39
CA GLU A 12 6.04 -4.35 -13.90
C GLU A 12 4.77 -4.32 -14.71
N ILE A 13 3.98 -3.28 -14.47
CA ILE A 13 2.71 -3.07 -15.15
C ILE A 13 2.73 -1.62 -15.60
N ASP A 14 2.72 -1.43 -16.91
CA ASP A 14 2.63 -0.10 -17.49
C ASP A 14 1.17 0.30 -17.66
N ASN A 15 0.90 1.59 -17.44
CA ASN A 15 -0.42 2.19 -17.60
C ASN A 15 -1.49 1.49 -16.75
N TRP A 16 -1.22 1.25 -15.46
CA TRP A 16 -2.21 0.74 -14.52
C TRP A 16 -3.43 1.66 -14.46
N ASP A 17 -4.59 1.10 -14.77
CA ASP A 17 -5.89 1.73 -14.57
C ASP A 17 -6.84 0.72 -13.89
N PRO A 18 -7.38 1.06 -12.70
CA PRO A 18 -8.33 0.19 -12.01
C PRO A 18 -9.63 -0.07 -12.79
N GLY A 19 -9.90 0.65 -13.89
CA GLY A 19 -11.14 0.54 -14.66
C GLY A 19 -11.07 -0.15 -16.02
N LEU A 20 -9.88 -0.53 -16.56
CA LEU A 20 -9.77 -0.73 -18.02
C LEU A 20 -9.32 -2.10 -18.54
N ARG A 21 -8.62 -2.96 -17.79
CA ARG A 21 -8.05 -4.20 -18.39
C ARG A 21 -8.06 -5.43 -17.47
N ASP A 22 -9.01 -6.32 -17.71
CA ASP A 22 -9.16 -7.63 -17.04
C ASP A 22 -7.87 -8.47 -17.01
N GLU A 23 -7.01 -8.35 -18.01
CA GLU A 23 -5.77 -9.13 -18.10
C GLU A 23 -4.70 -8.65 -17.11
N GLN A 24 -4.50 -7.33 -17.00
CA GLN A 24 -3.56 -6.76 -16.01
C GLN A 24 -4.04 -7.04 -14.59
N VAL A 25 -5.36 -6.95 -14.40
CA VAL A 25 -6.10 -7.28 -13.18
C VAL A 25 -5.84 -8.72 -12.76
N ARG A 26 -6.06 -9.70 -13.64
CA ARG A 26 -5.79 -11.11 -13.37
C ARG A 26 -4.31 -11.37 -13.10
N TYR A 27 -3.42 -10.75 -13.86
CA TYR A 27 -1.98 -10.91 -13.68
C TYR A 27 -1.52 -10.44 -12.29
N VAL A 28 -1.93 -9.24 -11.87
CA VAL A 28 -1.64 -8.72 -10.52
C VAL A 28 -2.18 -9.68 -9.47
N ALA A 29 -3.47 -10.03 -9.57
CA ALA A 29 -4.15 -10.87 -8.58
C ALA A 29 -3.49 -12.25 -8.45
N GLU A 30 -3.17 -12.91 -9.56
CA GLU A 30 -2.53 -14.23 -9.59
C GLU A 30 -1.14 -14.20 -8.94
N LYS A 31 -0.36 -13.14 -9.19
CA LYS A 31 0.99 -13.01 -8.62
C LYS A 31 0.94 -12.60 -7.16
N VAL A 32 0.13 -11.61 -6.82
CA VAL A 32 0.06 -11.04 -5.47
C VAL A 32 -0.54 -12.01 -4.45
N SER A 33 -1.61 -12.73 -4.81
CA SER A 33 -2.32 -13.65 -3.90
C SER A 33 -1.41 -14.73 -3.29
N ARG A 34 -0.31 -15.07 -3.97
CA ARG A 34 0.66 -16.08 -3.51
C ARG A 34 1.61 -15.56 -2.43
N TYR A 35 1.69 -14.24 -2.22
CA TYR A 35 2.66 -13.65 -1.30
C TYR A 35 1.98 -12.87 -0.19
N ARG A 36 2.42 -13.12 1.04
CA ARG A 36 1.91 -12.41 2.21
C ARG A 36 2.54 -11.06 2.44
N TYR A 37 3.71 -10.78 1.85
CA TYR A 37 4.41 -9.51 2.02
C TYR A 37 4.77 -8.95 0.66
N VAL A 38 4.23 -7.79 0.36
CA VAL A 38 4.40 -7.16 -0.95
C VAL A 38 4.66 -5.68 -0.76
N HIS A 39 5.53 -5.17 -1.61
CA HIS A 39 5.84 -3.78 -1.80
C HIS A 39 5.44 -3.42 -3.22
N PHE A 40 4.76 -2.30 -3.41
CA PHE A 40 4.61 -1.73 -4.75
C PHE A 40 4.90 -0.25 -4.77
N SER A 41 5.42 0.21 -5.90
CA SER A 41 5.60 1.62 -6.19
C SER A 41 4.75 2.00 -7.40
N ILE A 42 4.09 3.15 -7.33
CA ILE A 42 3.38 3.75 -8.45
C ILE A 42 3.96 5.13 -8.74
N ASP A 43 4.20 5.41 -10.03
CA ASP A 43 4.72 6.68 -10.49
C ASP A 43 3.61 7.56 -11.12
N PRO A 44 3.93 8.80 -11.56
CA PRO A 44 2.95 9.68 -12.20
C PRO A 44 2.42 9.17 -13.54
N THR A 45 3.15 8.28 -14.23
CA THR A 45 2.81 7.73 -15.56
C THR A 45 2.00 6.44 -15.46
N ASN A 46 1.54 6.06 -14.26
CA ASN A 46 0.82 4.82 -13.99
C ASN A 46 1.64 3.55 -14.15
N ARG A 47 2.96 3.63 -14.09
CA ARG A 47 3.78 2.44 -13.97
C ARG A 47 3.72 1.95 -12.54
N VAL A 48 3.36 0.67 -12.40
CA VAL A 48 3.35 -0.04 -11.14
C VAL A 48 4.47 -1.05 -11.14
N VAL A 49 5.32 -0.99 -10.12
CA VAL A 49 6.37 -1.99 -9.89
C VAL A 49 6.01 -2.73 -8.61
N LEU A 50 5.69 -4.02 -8.73
CA LEU A 50 5.43 -4.92 -7.62
C LEU A 50 6.70 -5.69 -7.27
N ARG A 51 7.03 -5.76 -5.99
CA ARG A 51 8.11 -6.57 -5.45
C ARG A 51 7.61 -7.36 -4.26
N THR A 52 7.90 -8.64 -4.25
CA THR A 52 7.52 -9.53 -3.16
C THR A 52 8.63 -9.60 -2.13
N ARG A 53 8.30 -9.80 -0.85
CA ARG A 53 9.27 -9.86 0.25
C ARG A 53 9.07 -11.11 1.08
N TRP A 54 10.16 -11.57 1.70
CA TRP A 54 10.11 -12.67 2.66
C TRP A 54 9.72 -12.21 4.07
N TRP A 55 9.92 -10.93 4.37
CA TRP A 55 9.70 -10.36 5.70
C TRP A 55 8.87 -9.07 5.60
N PRO A 56 7.93 -8.83 6.52
CA PRO A 56 7.19 -7.58 6.58
C PRO A 56 8.15 -6.42 6.84
N ARG A 57 7.90 -5.28 6.20
CA ARG A 57 8.44 -4.00 6.67
C ARG A 57 7.60 -3.60 7.87
N PHE A 58 8.19 -3.62 9.06
CA PHE A 58 7.65 -2.89 10.18
C PHE A 58 8.20 -1.47 10.07
N ALA A 59 7.31 -0.48 9.94
CA ALA A 59 7.70 0.91 10.09
C ALA A 59 7.44 1.29 11.54
N SER A 60 8.46 1.77 12.23
CA SER A 60 8.28 2.42 13.52
C SER A 60 7.79 3.86 13.31
N THR A 61 7.17 4.46 14.33
CA THR A 61 6.84 5.90 14.35
C THR A 61 8.05 6.78 14.06
N TRP A 62 9.25 6.36 14.49
CA TRP A 62 10.50 7.03 14.18
C TRP A 62 10.90 6.94 12.70
N ASP A 63 10.71 5.76 12.08
CA ASP A 63 10.95 5.61 10.64
C ASP A 63 10.03 6.53 9.85
N VAL A 64 8.77 6.67 10.26
CA VAL A 64 7.82 7.53 9.54
C VAL A 64 8.15 9.01 9.73
N ALA A 65 8.50 9.45 10.93
CA ALA A 65 8.92 10.82 11.18
C ALA A 65 10.21 11.16 10.41
N LYS A 66 11.18 10.24 10.39
CA LYS A 66 12.41 10.39 9.59
C LYS A 66 12.11 10.41 8.09
N ASP A 67 11.23 9.55 7.62
CA ASP A 67 10.89 9.45 6.21
C ASP A 67 10.00 10.63 5.73
N GLU A 68 9.23 11.25 6.61
CA GLU A 68 8.51 12.49 6.32
C GLU A 68 9.48 13.66 6.04
N VAL A 69 10.61 13.69 6.75
CA VAL A 69 11.70 14.66 6.55
C VAL A 69 12.59 14.27 5.36
N THR A 70 12.99 13.01 5.27
CA THR A 70 13.98 12.55 4.27
C THR A 70 13.38 12.19 2.93
N ARG A 71 12.06 11.95 2.86
CA ARG A 71 11.29 11.58 1.65
C ARG A 71 12.03 10.53 0.81
N PRO A 72 12.23 9.31 1.34
CA PRO A 72 13.10 8.32 0.73
C PRO A 72 12.58 7.77 -0.61
N ALA A 73 11.28 7.92 -0.89
CA ALA A 73 10.71 7.55 -2.17
C ALA A 73 11.15 8.55 -3.26
N PRO A 74 11.48 8.08 -4.47
CA PRO A 74 11.89 8.98 -5.55
C PRO A 74 10.80 10.03 -5.86
N PRO A 75 11.18 11.21 -6.38
CA PRO A 75 10.22 12.26 -6.69
C PRO A 75 9.08 11.78 -7.59
N GLY A 76 7.85 12.13 -7.24
CA GLY A 76 6.63 11.76 -7.96
C GLY A 76 6.11 10.36 -7.65
N ILE A 77 6.88 9.51 -6.96
CA ILE A 77 6.54 8.12 -6.70
C ILE A 77 5.81 7.97 -5.36
N CYS A 78 4.85 7.04 -5.29
CA CYS A 78 4.25 6.57 -4.05
C CYS A 78 4.61 5.11 -3.84
N GLU A 79 5.17 4.78 -2.69
CA GLU A 79 5.47 3.40 -2.27
C GLU A 79 4.48 2.93 -1.21
N VAL A 80 4.02 1.69 -1.34
CA VAL A 80 3.12 1.04 -0.39
C VAL A 80 3.67 -0.33 -0.03
N TYR A 81 3.71 -0.61 1.27
CA TYR A 81 4.12 -1.87 1.84
C TYR A 81 2.94 -2.47 2.61
N TYR A 82 2.51 -3.66 2.21
CA TYR A 82 1.45 -4.37 2.91
C TYR A 82 1.81 -5.80 3.26
N ALA A 83 1.07 -6.33 4.22
CA ALA A 83 1.15 -7.68 4.70
C ALA A 83 -0.24 -8.32 4.83
N ILE A 84 -0.35 -9.62 4.60
CA ILE A 84 -1.53 -10.43 4.94
C ILE A 84 -1.16 -11.30 6.16
N PRO A 85 -1.56 -10.91 7.38
CA PRO A 85 -1.17 -11.60 8.61
C PRO A 85 -1.61 -13.07 8.60
N ARG A 86 -0.76 -13.96 9.13
CA ARG A 86 -1.11 -15.40 9.23
C ARG A 86 -2.26 -15.67 10.19
N ARG A 87 -2.34 -14.92 11.28
CA ARG A 87 -3.38 -15.10 12.32
C ARG A 87 -4.74 -14.52 11.92
N CYS A 88 -4.76 -13.59 10.97
CA CYS A 88 -5.96 -12.92 10.49
C CYS A 88 -5.92 -12.86 8.95
N PRO A 89 -6.08 -14.01 8.26
CA PRO A 89 -5.83 -14.10 6.82
C PRO A 89 -6.84 -13.33 5.97
N GLY A 90 -8.00 -12.96 6.53
CA GLY A 90 -9.01 -12.12 5.85
C GLY A 90 -8.70 -10.63 5.85
N PHE A 91 -7.52 -10.19 6.32
CA PHE A 91 -7.17 -8.78 6.43
C PHE A 91 -5.88 -8.47 5.67
N LEU A 92 -5.88 -7.34 4.97
CA LEU A 92 -4.67 -6.71 4.43
C LEU A 92 -4.22 -5.61 5.37
N THR A 93 -2.99 -5.64 5.86
CA THR A 93 -2.41 -4.59 6.69
C THR A 93 -1.46 -3.75 5.85
N VAL A 94 -1.77 -2.48 5.65
CA VAL A 94 -0.83 -1.50 5.09
C VAL A 94 0.11 -1.08 6.22
N ASN A 95 1.30 -1.67 6.23
CA ASN A 95 2.30 -1.41 7.26
C ASN A 95 2.97 -0.06 7.07
N TYR A 96 3.14 0.35 5.81
CA TYR A 96 3.86 1.58 5.50
C TYR A 96 3.45 2.15 4.14
N LEU A 97 3.28 3.47 4.08
CA LEU A 97 3.03 4.22 2.85
C LEU A 97 3.92 5.46 2.86
N CYS A 98 4.70 5.63 1.81
CA CYS A 98 5.62 6.75 1.64
C CYS A 98 5.35 7.44 0.30
N CYS A 99 5.28 8.77 0.32
CA CYS A 99 5.23 9.59 -0.88
C CYS A 99 6.54 10.34 -1.04
N GLY A 100 7.12 10.28 -2.24
CA GLY A 100 8.26 11.11 -2.59
C GLY A 100 7.90 12.60 -2.64
N GLU A 101 8.91 13.41 -2.84
CA GLU A 101 8.70 14.81 -3.17
C GLU A 101 7.87 14.95 -4.47
N ARG A 102 7.00 15.95 -4.60
CA ARG A 102 6.11 16.16 -5.77
C ARG A 102 5.15 15.01 -6.11
N THR A 103 4.96 14.01 -5.26
CA THR A 103 3.87 13.03 -5.46
C THR A 103 2.53 13.77 -5.49
N SER A 104 1.75 13.57 -6.54
CA SER A 104 0.45 14.22 -6.69
C SER A 104 -0.62 13.49 -5.87
N TYR A 105 -1.74 14.18 -5.61
CA TYR A 105 -2.91 13.54 -5.01
C TYR A 105 -3.45 12.39 -5.87
N SER A 106 -3.38 12.51 -7.20
CA SER A 106 -3.82 11.45 -8.12
C SER A 106 -2.96 10.20 -8.01
N THR A 107 -1.63 10.33 -7.90
CA THR A 107 -0.74 9.18 -7.69
C THR A 107 -1.02 8.49 -6.37
N LEU A 108 -1.22 9.25 -5.29
CA LEU A 108 -1.60 8.69 -3.98
C LEU A 108 -2.95 7.96 -4.04
N LEU A 109 -3.97 8.59 -4.65
CA LEU A 109 -5.29 7.98 -4.80
C LEU A 109 -5.22 6.67 -5.60
N ARG A 110 -4.40 6.63 -6.66
CA ARG A 110 -4.18 5.40 -7.45
C ARG A 110 -3.50 4.32 -6.63
N ALA A 111 -2.55 4.66 -5.76
CA ALA A 111 -1.93 3.70 -4.84
C ALA A 111 -2.97 3.09 -3.87
N VAL A 112 -3.86 3.92 -3.32
CA VAL A 112 -4.96 3.46 -2.46
C VAL A 112 -5.91 2.54 -3.24
N LYS A 113 -6.33 2.94 -4.44
CA LYS A 113 -7.18 2.12 -5.30
C LYS A 113 -6.53 0.78 -5.69
N LEU A 114 -5.23 0.75 -5.96
CA LEU A 114 -4.50 -0.50 -6.23
C LEU A 114 -4.49 -1.40 -5.00
N THR A 115 -4.35 -0.83 -3.79
CA THR A 115 -4.43 -1.59 -2.53
C THR A 115 -5.82 -2.20 -2.34
N GLU A 116 -6.87 -1.42 -2.58
CA GLU A 116 -8.26 -1.89 -2.53
C GLU A 116 -8.53 -2.98 -3.55
N PHE A 117 -8.08 -2.76 -4.79
CA PHE A 117 -8.17 -3.72 -5.87
C PHE A 117 -7.52 -5.05 -5.49
N ILE A 118 -6.29 -5.03 -4.97
CA ILE A 118 -5.57 -6.22 -4.51
C ILE A 118 -6.35 -6.94 -3.42
N ALA A 119 -6.87 -6.19 -2.44
CA ALA A 119 -7.57 -6.78 -1.31
C ALA A 119 -8.90 -7.44 -1.74
N SER A 120 -9.67 -6.77 -2.60
CA SER A 120 -10.92 -7.32 -3.14
C SER A 120 -10.67 -8.56 -4.00
N HIS A 121 -9.65 -8.54 -4.88
CA HIS A 121 -9.31 -9.69 -5.71
C HIS A 121 -8.73 -10.85 -4.92
N SER A 122 -8.07 -10.56 -3.80
CA SER A 122 -7.57 -11.59 -2.87
C SER A 122 -8.66 -12.08 -1.91
N GLN A 123 -9.93 -11.71 -2.14
CA GLN A 123 -11.10 -12.09 -1.34
C GLN A 123 -10.92 -11.77 0.16
N LEU A 124 -10.26 -10.65 0.47
CA LEU A 124 -10.09 -10.19 1.84
C LEU A 124 -11.33 -9.43 2.30
N HIS A 125 -11.59 -9.44 3.60
CA HIS A 125 -12.74 -8.78 4.20
C HIS A 125 -12.47 -7.31 4.54
N ALA A 126 -11.22 -6.95 4.80
CA ALA A 126 -10.88 -5.57 5.16
C ALA A 126 -9.41 -5.23 4.94
N ILE A 127 -9.16 -3.93 4.82
CA ILE A 127 -7.84 -3.31 4.81
C ILE A 127 -7.68 -2.53 6.11
N VAL A 128 -6.57 -2.74 6.80
CA VAL A 128 -6.20 -2.01 8.01
C VAL A 128 -4.97 -1.18 7.69
N CYS A 129 -4.95 0.07 8.09
CA CYS A 129 -3.77 0.92 7.96
C CYS A 129 -3.56 1.76 9.21
N GLN A 130 -2.32 2.17 9.42
CA GLN A 130 -1.99 3.17 10.43
C GLN A 130 -1.65 4.50 9.72
N ALA A 131 -2.37 5.56 10.05
CA ALA A 131 -2.15 6.89 9.52
C ALA A 131 -0.95 7.54 10.22
N ILE A 132 0.27 7.19 9.80
CA ILE A 132 1.49 7.70 10.43
C ILE A 132 2.12 8.84 9.59
N SER A 133 1.78 9.00 8.31
CA SER A 133 2.35 10.05 7.45
C SER A 133 1.45 11.29 7.40
N GLY A 134 2.02 12.51 7.41
CA GLY A 134 1.26 13.76 7.27
C GLY A 134 0.47 13.89 5.96
N ARG A 135 0.76 13.04 4.97
CA ARG A 135 0.01 12.94 3.70
C ARG A 135 -1.30 12.14 3.82
N LEU A 136 -1.39 11.24 4.80
CA LEU A 136 -2.59 10.46 5.11
C LEU A 136 -3.31 11.09 6.30
N SER A 137 -4.01 12.19 6.05
CA SER A 137 -4.87 12.79 7.08
C SER A 137 -6.13 11.95 7.31
N GLU A 138 -6.66 12.01 8.54
CA GLU A 138 -7.96 11.41 8.87
C GLU A 138 -9.06 11.83 7.90
N ARG A 139 -9.06 13.10 7.48
CA ARG A 139 -10.01 13.62 6.50
C ARG A 139 -9.96 12.88 5.16
N LEU A 140 -8.76 12.55 4.67
CA LEU A 140 -8.58 11.81 3.42
C LEU A 140 -9.00 10.35 3.57
N LEU A 141 -8.61 9.71 4.67
CA LEU A 141 -9.01 8.34 4.97
C LEU A 141 -10.53 8.20 5.07
N ASN A 142 -11.18 9.11 5.81
CA ASN A 142 -12.64 9.17 5.89
C ASN A 142 -13.29 9.35 4.52
N ARG A 143 -12.72 10.21 3.66
CA ARG A 143 -13.20 10.41 2.28
C ARG A 143 -13.11 9.13 1.43
N TRP A 144 -12.11 8.29 1.68
CA TRP A 144 -11.95 7.00 1.01
C TRP A 144 -12.72 5.85 1.70
N GLY A 145 -13.57 6.18 2.68
CA GLY A 145 -14.42 5.22 3.37
C GLY A 145 -13.68 4.37 4.41
N TYR A 146 -12.45 4.75 4.78
CA TYR A 146 -11.75 4.19 5.92
C TYR A 146 -12.36 4.80 7.19
N VAL A 147 -12.64 3.98 8.19
CA VAL A 147 -13.14 4.41 9.48
C VAL A 147 -12.13 4.11 10.56
N ARG A 148 -12.03 4.99 11.55
CA ARG A 148 -11.19 4.77 12.72
C ARG A 148 -11.62 3.47 13.42
N HIS A 149 -10.66 2.59 13.69
CA HIS A 149 -10.92 1.29 14.29
C HIS A 149 -9.89 0.97 15.35
N ALA A 150 -10.34 0.40 16.47
CA ALA A 150 -9.53 0.05 17.63
C ALA A 150 -8.91 1.26 18.36
N ALA A 151 -9.78 2.05 19.02
CA ALA A 151 -9.37 3.14 19.93
C ALA A 151 -8.37 2.71 21.02
N LYS A 152 -8.35 1.41 21.39
CA LYS A 152 -7.43 0.84 22.38
C LYS A 152 -6.01 0.56 21.86
N VAL A 153 -5.78 0.55 20.53
CA VAL A 153 -4.48 0.22 19.92
C VAL A 153 -3.68 1.51 19.61
N GLY A 154 -4.37 2.63 19.42
CA GLY A 154 -3.77 3.96 19.28
C GLY A 154 -4.59 4.93 18.45
N ASN A 155 -4.19 6.20 18.46
CA ASN A 155 -4.93 7.30 17.84
C ASN A 155 -4.81 7.39 16.30
N ASN A 156 -4.34 6.36 15.59
CA ASN A 156 -4.13 6.43 14.14
C ASN A 156 -4.46 5.13 13.39
N HIS A 157 -5.28 4.25 13.96
CA HIS A 157 -5.66 3.00 13.28
C HIS A 157 -6.98 3.15 12.52
N PHE A 158 -6.97 2.80 11.25
CA PHE A 158 -8.10 2.89 10.34
C PHE A 158 -8.37 1.55 9.67
N ILE A 159 -9.64 1.27 9.39
CA ILE A 159 -10.10 0.08 8.68
C ILE A 159 -11.02 0.48 7.52
N ARG A 160 -10.83 -0.16 6.37
CA ARG A 160 -11.77 -0.15 5.26
C ARG A 160 -12.34 -1.56 5.12
N ARG A 161 -13.64 -1.72 5.30
CA ARG A 161 -14.32 -3.00 5.08
C ARG A 161 -14.65 -3.15 3.59
N LEU A 162 -14.35 -4.32 3.04
CA LEU A 162 -14.70 -4.71 1.68
C LEU A 162 -15.99 -5.52 1.81
N GLY A 163 -17.10 -4.92 1.38
CA GLY A 163 -18.43 -5.53 1.41
C GLY A 163 -18.72 -6.34 0.16
#